data_AF-A0A529SUD6-F1
#
_entry.id   AF-A0A529SUD6-F1
#
_cell.length_a   1.000
_cell.length_b   1.000
_cell.length_c   1.000
_cell.angle_alpha   90.00
_cell.angle_beta   90.00
_cell.angle_gamma   90.00
#
_symmetry.space_group_name_H-M   'P 1'
#
loop_
_entity.id
_entity.type
_entity.pdbx_description
1 polymer ?
#
loop_
_entity_poly.entity_id
_entity_poly.type
_entity_poly.pdbx_seq_one_letter_code
_entity_poly.pdbx_strand_id
1 'polypeptide(L)' 'RGLGISIVAEGAETEAELDSLMAIGCDQVQGYSIAFPMPQDKAREWLAARSPKKAKLKVLQGSLG' A
#
# COMPACT_ATOMS: atom_id res chain seq x y z
N ARG A 1 14.63 -14.93 7.93
CA ARG A 1 13.84 -14.32 6.82
C ARG A 1 14.28 -15.00 5.53
N GLY A 2 13.36 -15.69 4.85
CA GLY A 2 13.64 -16.63 3.75
C GLY A 2 13.49 -16.04 2.35
N LEU A 3 13.98 -16.80 1.35
CA LEU A 3 13.83 -16.78 -0.13
C LEU A 3 13.77 -15.45 -0.92
N GLY A 4 13.69 -14.26 -0.30
CA GLY A 4 13.55 -12.97 -1.00
C GLY A 4 12.20 -12.79 -1.70
N ILE A 5 11.17 -13.52 -1.29
CA ILE A 5 9.83 -13.49 -1.88
C ILE A 5 8.91 -12.65 -1.01
N SER A 6 8.09 -11.80 -1.66
CA SER A 6 7.08 -11.00 -1.00
C SER A 6 5.77 -11.78 -0.84
N ILE A 7 5.12 -11.68 0.32
CA ILE A 7 3.82 -12.32 0.59
C ILE A 7 2.74 -11.24 0.55
N VAL A 8 1.56 -11.60 0.01
CA VAL A 8 0.34 -10.78 0.09
C VAL A 8 -0.67 -11.54 0.97
N ALA A 9 -1.18 -10.89 2.01
CA ALA A 9 -2.30 -11.41 2.78
C ALA A 9 -3.62 -10.97 2.15
N GLU A 10 -4.51 -11.90 1.83
CA GLU A 10 -5.82 -11.62 1.23
C GLU A 10 -6.94 -11.84 2.26
N GLY A 11 -8.03 -11.09 2.12
CA GLY A 11 -9.25 -11.26 2.92
C GLY A 11 -9.32 -10.47 4.23
N ALA A 12 -8.63 -9.34 4.35
CA ALA A 12 -8.81 -8.45 5.51
C ALA A 12 -10.15 -7.69 5.41
N GLU A 13 -11.15 -8.06 6.19
CA GLU A 13 -12.50 -7.49 6.10
C GLU A 13 -12.70 -6.34 7.10
N THR A 14 -11.94 -6.35 8.20
CA THR A 14 -12.01 -5.36 9.29
C THR A 14 -10.69 -4.60 9.49
N GLU A 15 -10.76 -3.44 10.15
CA GLU A 15 -9.57 -2.68 10.54
C GLU A 15 -8.67 -3.46 11.53
N ALA A 16 -9.28 -4.21 12.45
CA ALA A 16 -8.55 -5.02 13.44
C ALA A 16 -7.72 -6.16 12.80
N GLU A 17 -8.25 -6.78 11.74
CA GLU A 17 -7.51 -7.78 10.95
C GLU A 17 -6.34 -7.14 10.20
N LEU A 18 -6.56 -5.98 9.58
CA LEU A 18 -5.52 -5.22 8.90
C LEU A 18 -4.39 -4.83 9.87
N ASP A 19 -4.75 -4.33 11.06
CA ASP A 19 -3.79 -3.98 12.11
C ASP A 19 -2.99 -5.19 12.59
N SER A 20 -3.64 -6.34 12.73
CA SER A 20 -2.99 -7.60 13.12
C SER A 20 -1.99 -8.06 12.06
N LEU A 21 -2.35 -7.99 10.77
CA LEU A 21 -1.48 -8.33 9.65
C LEU A 21 -0.25 -7.40 9.58
N MET A 22 -0.45 -6.10 9.80
CA MET A 22 0.65 -5.14 9.86
C MET A 22 1.58 -5.41 11.06
N ALA A 23 1.03 -5.77 12.22
CA ALA A 23 1.81 -6.05 13.43
C ALA A 23 2.73 -7.28 13.30
N ILE A 24 2.32 -8.29 12.52
CA ILE A 24 3.15 -9.48 12.24
C ILE A 24 4.15 -9.26 11.09
N GLY A 25 4.20 -8.05 10.53
CA GLY A 25 5.12 -7.67 9.47
C GLY A 25 4.67 -8.04 8.06
N CYS A 26 3.37 -8.26 7.85
CA CYS A 26 2.80 -8.33 6.51
C CYS A 26 2.59 -6.90 5.98
N ASP A 27 3.37 -6.52 4.98
CA ASP A 27 3.39 -5.18 4.40
C ASP A 27 2.56 -5.05 3.11
N GLN A 28 2.00 -6.16 2.61
CA GLN A 28 1.10 -6.19 1.47
C GLN A 28 -0.19 -6.92 1.85
N VAL A 29 -1.32 -6.21 1.82
CA VAL A 29 -2.63 -6.73 2.22
C VAL A 29 -3.68 -6.35 1.18
N GLN A 30 -4.60 -7.26 0.90
CA GLN A 30 -5.82 -7.03 0.13
C GLN A 30 -7.04 -7.40 0.98
N GLY A 31 -8.08 -6.56 0.96
CA GLY A 31 -9.34 -6.86 1.63
C GLY A 31 -10.29 -5.67 1.68
N TYR A 32 -11.53 -5.93 2.09
CA TYR A 32 -12.59 -4.91 2.13
C TYR A 32 -12.34 -3.79 3.13
N SER A 33 -11.52 -4.03 4.18
CA SER A 33 -11.07 -2.96 5.08
C SER A 33 -10.23 -1.90 4.38
N ILE A 34 -9.66 -2.21 3.21
CA ILE A 34 -8.88 -1.28 2.39
C ILE A 34 -9.76 -0.65 1.32
N ALA A 35 -10.42 -1.49 0.51
CA ALA A 35 -11.35 -1.10 -0.54
C ALA A 35 -12.08 -2.33 -1.12
N PHE A 36 -13.30 -2.12 -1.62
CA PHE A 36 -13.98 -3.12 -2.43
C PHE A 36 -13.34 -3.26 -3.83
N PRO A 37 -13.43 -4.44 -4.48
CA PRO A 37 -13.13 -4.59 -5.89
C PRO A 37 -13.93 -3.59 -6.74
N MET A 38 -13.28 -2.99 -7.72
CA MET A 38 -13.89 -1.93 -8.52
C MET A 38 -13.38 -1.92 -9.97
N PRO A 39 -14.19 -1.43 -10.92
CA PRO A 39 -13.74 -1.22 -12.30
C PRO A 39 -12.56 -0.24 -12.37
N GLN A 40 -11.83 -0.30 -13.49
CA GLN A 40 -10.59 0.46 -13.68
C GLN A 40 -10.73 1.97 -13.42
N ASP A 41 -11.80 2.60 -13.89
CA ASP A 41 -11.98 4.04 -13.73
C ASP A 41 -12.27 4.43 -12.27
N LYS A 42 -12.99 3.57 -11.54
CA LYS A 42 -13.19 3.73 -10.09
C LYS A 42 -11.92 3.49 -9.30
N ALA A 43 -11.08 2.53 -9.72
CA ALA A 43 -9.76 2.33 -9.12
C ALA A 43 -8.87 3.57 -9.27
N ARG A 44 -8.91 4.24 -10.44
CA ARG A 44 -8.19 5.49 -10.67
C ARG A 44 -8.69 6.62 -9.78
N GLU A 45 -10.01 6.82 -9.70
CA GLU A 45 -10.62 7.82 -8.81
C GLU A 45 -10.23 7.58 -7.35
N TRP A 46 -10.35 6.33 -6.87
CA TRP A 46 -9.99 5.93 -5.52
C TRP A 46 -8.50 6.17 -5.23
N LEU A 47 -7.61 5.79 -6.15
CA LEU A 47 -6.18 5.98 -6.00
C LEU A 47 -5.81 7.48 -5.95
N ALA A 48 -6.45 8.32 -6.76
CA ALA A 48 -6.22 9.75 -6.76
C ALA A 48 -6.71 10.43 -5.47
N ALA A 49 -7.85 9.97 -4.93
CA ALA A 49 -8.40 10.46 -3.66
C ALA A 49 -7.57 9.98 -2.44
N ARG A 50 -6.95 8.79 -2.55
CA ARG A 50 -6.09 8.23 -1.52
C ARG A 50 -4.76 8.98 -1.50
N SER A 51 -4.69 10.03 -0.69
CA SER A 51 -3.48 10.85 -0.53
C SER A 51 -2.27 9.97 -0.19
N PRO A 52 -1.25 9.86 -1.06
CA PRO A 52 -0.01 9.21 -0.67
C PRO A 52 0.61 10.03 0.47
N LYS A 53 1.15 9.37 1.51
CA LYS A 53 2.09 10.04 2.41
C LYS A 53 3.17 10.66 1.51
N LYS A 54 3.26 11.99 1.46
CA LYS A 54 4.20 12.71 0.58
C LYS A 54 5.55 12.02 0.62
N ALA A 55 5.98 11.44 -0.51
CA ALA A 55 7.32 10.93 -0.64
C ALA A 55 8.28 12.11 -0.40
N LYS A 56 9.13 12.01 0.63
CA LYS A 56 10.20 12.98 0.88
C LYS A 56 11.29 12.77 -0.17
N LEU A 57 11.01 13.13 -1.42
CA LEU A 57 12.03 13.16 -2.45
C LEU A 57 12.91 14.39 -2.20
N LYS A 58 14.19 14.16 -1.90
CA LYS A 58 15.20 15.22 -1.84
C LYS A 58 15.85 15.29 -3.22
N VAL A 59 15.52 16.31 -4.00
CA VAL A 59 16.22 16.58 -5.26
C VAL A 59 17.67 16.93 -4.91
N LEU A 60 18.61 16.08 -5.33
CA LEU A 60 20.04 16.41 -5.27
C LEU A 60 20.33 17.25 -6.52
N GLN A 61 20.45 18.57 -6.34
CA GLN A 61 20.88 19.45 -7.42
C GLN A 61 22.37 19.17 -7.68
N GLY A 62 22.64 18.41 -8.74
CA GLY A 62 24.01 18.26 -9.25
C GLY A 62 24.46 19.59 -9.82
N SER A 63 25.49 20.20 -9.23
CA SER A 63 26.25 21.27 -9.84
C SER A 63 27.08 20.66 -10.98
N LEU A 64 26.72 20.97 -12.23
CA LEU A 64 27.64 20.80 -13.35
C LEU A 64 28.74 21.85 -13.19
N GLY A 65 29.92 21.39 -12.79
CA GLY A 65 31.16 22.19 -12.84
C GLY A 65 31.72 22.25 -14.25
#